data_AF-A0A2N7VNW9-F1
#
_entry.id   AF-A0A2N7VNW9-F1
#
_cell.length_a   1.000
_cell.length_b   1.000
_cell.length_c   1.000
_cell.angle_alpha   90.00
_cell.angle_beta   90.00
_cell.angle_gamma   90.00
#
_symmetry.space_group_name_H-M   'P 1'
#
loop_
_entity.id
_entity.type
_entity.pdbx_description
1 polymer ?
#
loop_
_entity_poly.entity_id
_entity_poly.type
_entity_poly.pdbx_seq_one_letter_code
_entity_poly.pdbx_strand_id
1 'polypeptide(L)'
;MSTANVLKVGIASLEQYKARTMAIARGEYVPGAHEPKVWFQSLETLAQVLSDRNRSLLALIAETKPASLSELAERSGRAKSNLSRTLKTMERYGLVHFEEGMGREMAPRVNYSGVELELSFA
;
A
#
# COMPACT_ATOMS: atom_id res chain seq x y z
N MET A 1 -16.91 15.52 -6.58
CA MET A 1 -15.95 15.13 -5.53
C MET A 1 -15.98 13.61 -5.43
N SER A 2 -14.97 12.91 -5.95
CA SER A 2 -14.91 11.45 -5.83
C SER A 2 -14.82 11.10 -4.34
N THR A 3 -15.65 10.17 -3.88
CA THR A 3 -15.53 9.57 -2.54
C THR A 3 -14.08 9.20 -2.27
N ALA A 4 -13.49 9.80 -1.23
CA ALA A 4 -12.12 9.52 -0.83
C ALA A 4 -12.01 8.03 -0.45
N ASN A 5 -11.41 7.22 -1.32
CA ASN A 5 -11.16 5.81 -1.03
C ASN A 5 -9.96 5.73 -0.09
N VAL A 6 -10.19 5.39 1.17
CA VAL A 6 -9.16 5.34 2.21
C VAL A 6 -8.85 3.87 2.53
N LEU A 7 -7.57 3.52 2.51
CA LEU A 7 -7.13 2.18 2.88
C LEU A 7 -7.10 2.05 4.41
N LYS A 8 -7.86 1.12 4.96
CA LYS A 8 -7.79 0.77 6.37
C LYS A 8 -6.66 -0.21 6.64
N VAL A 9 -5.76 0.17 7.54
CA VAL A 9 -4.59 -0.62 7.93
C VAL A 9 -4.58 -0.84 9.44
N GLY A 10 -4.10 -2.00 9.87
CA GLY A 10 -3.94 -2.35 11.28
C GLY A 10 -2.50 -2.71 11.61
N ILE A 11 -2.17 -2.71 12.90
CA ILE A 11 -0.91 -3.28 13.40
C ILE A 11 -1.20 -4.65 14.01
N ALA A 12 -0.48 -5.68 13.57
CA ALA A 12 -0.52 -7.00 14.18
C ALA A 12 0.85 -7.67 14.10
N SER A 13 1.24 -8.34 15.17
CA SER A 13 2.41 -9.20 15.15
C SER A 13 2.22 -10.35 14.16
N LEU A 14 3.32 -10.99 13.76
CA LEU A 14 3.26 -12.18 12.89
C LEU A 14 2.39 -13.29 13.51
N GLU A 15 2.43 -13.44 14.82
CA GLU A 15 1.65 -14.44 15.55
C GLU A 15 0.16 -14.12 15.53
N GLN A 16 -0.22 -12.88 15.83
CA GLN A 16 -1.60 -12.40 15.77
C GLN A 16 -2.19 -12.56 14.36
N TYR A 17 -1.40 -12.18 13.34
CA TYR A 17 -1.82 -12.33 11.95
C TYR A 17 -2.01 -13.80 11.54
N LYS A 18 -1.10 -14.69 11.96
CA LYS A 18 -1.23 -16.14 11.75
C LYS A 18 -2.47 -16.70 12.45
N ALA A 19 -2.68 -16.36 13.71
CA ALA A 19 -3.85 -16.79 14.48
C ALA A 19 -5.16 -16.37 13.80
N ARG A 20 -5.25 -15.09 13.40
CA ARG A 20 -6.39 -14.55 12.65
C ARG A 20 -6.61 -15.31 11.34
N THR A 21 -5.56 -15.51 10.54
CA THR A 21 -5.65 -16.22 9.26
C THR A 21 -6.15 -17.65 9.43
N MET A 22 -5.67 -18.34 10.47
CA MET A 22 -6.12 -19.70 10.78
C MET A 22 -7.57 -19.74 11.28
N ALA A 23 -8.01 -18.78 12.08
CA ALA A 23 -9.42 -18.68 12.51
C ALA A 23 -10.37 -18.43 11.33
N ILE A 24 -9.97 -17.61 10.35
CA ILE A 24 -10.71 -17.40 9.10
C ILE A 24 -10.81 -18.71 8.32
N ALA A 25 -9.69 -19.41 8.14
CA ALA A 25 -9.66 -20.68 7.41
C ALA A 25 -10.54 -21.77 8.07
N ARG A 26 -10.67 -21.74 9.41
CA ARG A 26 -11.55 -22.66 10.16
C ARG A 26 -13.01 -22.21 10.22
N GLY A 27 -13.35 -21.01 9.73
CA GLY A 27 -14.70 -20.44 9.81
C GLY A 27 -15.10 -19.93 11.20
N GLU A 28 -14.16 -19.88 12.15
CA GLU A 28 -14.36 -19.36 13.51
C GLU A 28 -14.47 -17.82 13.53
N TYR A 29 -13.97 -17.17 12.48
CA TYR A 29 -13.95 -15.73 12.36
C TYR A 29 -14.21 -15.30 10.92
N VAL A 30 -15.18 -14.39 10.73
CA VAL A 30 -15.49 -13.78 9.45
C VAL A 30 -15.15 -12.29 9.54
N PRO A 31 -14.13 -11.80 8.80
CA PRO A 31 -13.77 -10.39 8.82
C PRO A 31 -14.95 -9.49 8.43
N GLY A 32 -15.22 -8.49 9.26
CA GLY A 32 -16.19 -7.45 8.94
C GLY A 32 -15.77 -6.60 7.73
N ALA A 33 -16.75 -6.00 7.05
CA ALA A 33 -16.52 -5.17 5.87
C ALA A 33 -15.64 -3.93 6.13
N HIS A 34 -15.60 -3.47 7.38
CA HIS A 34 -14.88 -2.25 7.80
C HIS A 34 -13.57 -2.53 8.53
N GLU A 35 -13.18 -3.80 8.65
CA GLU A 35 -11.91 -4.17 9.28
C GLU A 35 -10.71 -3.89 8.38
N PRO A 36 -9.51 -3.71 8.97
CA PRO A 36 -8.28 -3.64 8.21
C PRO A 36 -8.07 -4.89 7.34
N LYS A 37 -7.87 -4.65 6.04
CA LYS A 37 -7.51 -5.69 5.07
C LYS A 37 -5.99 -5.86 4.97
N VAL A 38 -5.25 -4.86 5.40
CA VAL A 38 -3.78 -4.81 5.34
C VAL A 38 -3.26 -4.65 6.76
N TRP A 39 -2.29 -5.49 7.11
CA TRP A 39 -1.71 -5.53 8.45
C TRP A 39 -0.20 -5.29 8.37
N PHE A 40 0.27 -4.29 9.12
CA PHE A 40 1.69 -4.01 9.30
C PHE A 40 2.18 -4.71 10.56
N GLN A 41 3.43 -5.17 10.52
CA GLN A 41 4.04 -5.86 11.67
C GLN A 41 4.25 -4.94 12.87
N SER A 42 4.42 -3.64 12.61
CA SER A 42 4.67 -2.63 13.63
C SER A 42 4.36 -1.22 13.11
N LEU A 43 4.20 -0.28 14.03
CA LEU A 43 4.00 1.13 13.70
C LEU A 43 5.24 1.73 13.00
N GLU A 44 6.44 1.29 13.37
CA GLU A 44 7.69 1.71 12.74
C GLU A 44 7.74 1.30 11.27
N THR A 45 7.29 0.08 10.97
CA THR A 45 7.22 -0.41 9.58
C THR A 45 6.24 0.43 8.77
N LEU A 46 5.07 0.75 9.33
CA LEU A 46 4.09 1.64 8.70
C LEU A 46 4.69 3.02 8.44
N ALA A 47 5.36 3.62 9.43
CA ALA A 47 5.99 4.93 9.32
C ALA A 47 7.09 4.97 8.25
N GLN A 48 7.88 3.90 8.09
CA GLN A 48 8.87 3.79 7.02
C GLN A 48 8.20 3.73 5.63
N VAL A 49 7.16 2.92 5.48
CA VAL A 49 6.43 2.77 4.22
C VAL A 49 5.71 4.07 3.84
N LEU A 50 5.07 4.73 4.80
CA LEU A 50 4.32 5.98 4.63
C LEU A 50 5.09 7.23 5.10
N SER A 51 6.42 7.19 5.01
CA SER A 51 7.26 8.38 5.23
C SER A 51 6.87 9.53 4.31
N ASP A 52 7.16 10.76 4.68
CA ASP A 52 6.77 11.96 3.92
C ASP A 52 7.16 11.86 2.44
N ARG A 53 8.40 11.44 2.17
CA ARG A 53 8.92 11.22 0.82
C ARG A 53 8.12 10.17 0.04
N ASN A 54 7.65 9.14 0.70
CA ASN A 54 6.86 8.08 0.09
C ASN A 54 5.39 8.50 -0.11
N ARG A 55 4.82 9.30 0.80
CA ARG A 55 3.49 9.90 0.61
C ARG A 55 3.49 10.87 -0.57
N SER A 56 4.53 11.68 -0.73
CA SER A 56 4.70 12.53 -1.92
C SER A 56 4.82 11.71 -3.20
N LEU A 57 5.50 10.56 -3.16
CA LEU A 57 5.56 9.64 -4.31
C LEU A 57 4.17 9.08 -4.66
N LEU A 58 3.40 8.64 -3.67
CA LEU A 58 2.04 8.13 -3.88
C LEU A 58 1.13 9.20 -4.47
N ALA A 59 1.18 10.42 -3.94
CA ALA A 59 0.44 11.57 -4.46
C ALA A 59 0.83 11.86 -5.92
N LEU A 60 2.14 11.90 -6.23
CA LEU A 60 2.63 12.10 -7.59
C LEU A 60 2.11 11.02 -8.56
N ILE A 61 2.09 9.75 -8.15
CA ILE A 61 1.56 8.65 -8.98
C ILE A 61 0.06 8.82 -9.21
N ALA A 62 -0.70 9.17 -8.17
CA ALA A 62 -2.14 9.39 -8.27
C ALA A 62 -2.49 10.57 -9.20
N GLU A 63 -1.71 11.65 -9.14
CA GLU A 63 -1.90 12.86 -9.95
C GLU A 63 -1.48 12.64 -11.40
N THR A 64 -0.27 12.12 -11.62
CA THR A 64 0.34 12.07 -12.96
C THR A 64 0.04 10.79 -13.73
N LYS A 65 -0.39 9.71 -13.04
CA LYS A 65 -0.69 8.39 -13.62
C LYS A 65 0.37 7.94 -14.64
N PRO A 66 1.65 7.86 -14.24
CA PRO A 66 2.75 7.60 -15.17
C PRO A 66 2.52 6.30 -15.93
N ALA A 67 2.83 6.30 -17.23
CA ALA A 67 2.72 5.15 -18.10
C ALA A 67 3.79 4.08 -17.81
N SER A 68 4.86 4.44 -17.10
CA SER A 68 5.88 3.49 -16.67
C SER A 68 6.74 3.94 -15.50
N LEU A 69 7.56 3.01 -14.99
CA LEU A 69 8.62 3.31 -14.02
C LEU A 69 9.70 4.27 -14.55
N SER A 70 9.93 4.30 -15.87
CA SER A 70 10.89 5.21 -16.49
C SER A 70 10.39 6.65 -16.40
N GLU A 71 9.14 6.88 -16.80
CA GLU A 71 8.50 8.19 -16.70
C GLU A 71 8.41 8.66 -15.25
N LEU A 72 8.05 7.78 -14.32
CA LEU A 72 8.03 8.12 -12.90
C LEU A 72 9.41 8.51 -12.36
N ALA A 73 10.48 7.87 -12.85
CA ALA A 73 11.85 8.22 -12.47
C ALA A 73 12.21 9.64 -12.91
N GLU A 74 11.87 10.01 -14.15
CA GLU A 74 12.06 11.36 -14.69
C GLU A 74 11.28 12.40 -13.88
N ARG A 75 9.99 12.16 -13.64
CA ARG A 75 9.12 13.11 -12.90
C ARG A 75 9.53 13.28 -11.43
N SER A 76 9.93 12.19 -10.77
CA SER A 76 10.26 12.21 -9.35
C SER A 76 11.73 12.55 -9.05
N GLY A 77 12.60 12.57 -10.07
CA GLY A 77 14.05 12.70 -9.90
C GLY A 77 14.69 11.52 -9.14
N ARG A 78 13.97 10.39 -9.00
CA ARG A 78 14.45 9.22 -8.25
C ARG A 78 14.96 8.15 -9.21
N ALA A 79 16.06 7.49 -8.85
CA ALA A 79 16.54 6.34 -9.59
C ALA A 79 15.47 5.25 -9.75
N LYS A 80 15.29 4.72 -10.97
CA LYS A 80 14.31 3.68 -11.33
C LYS A 80 14.41 2.44 -10.43
N SER A 81 15.62 2.00 -10.09
CA SER A 81 15.84 0.84 -9.20
C SER A 81 15.34 1.08 -7.77
N ASN A 82 15.49 2.30 -7.24
CA ASN A 82 14.95 2.69 -5.94
C ASN A 82 13.42 2.74 -5.97
N LEU A 83 12.84 3.29 -7.03
CA LEU A 83 11.39 3.31 -7.21
C LEU A 83 10.82 1.90 -7.26
N SER A 84 11.42 1.01 -8.05
CA SER A 84 10.95 -0.38 -8.15
C SER A 84 10.91 -1.08 -6.79
N ARG A 85 11.98 -0.98 -5.98
CA ARG A 85 12.02 -1.59 -4.63
C ARG A 85 10.97 -0.98 -3.68
N THR A 86 10.81 0.35 -3.69
CA THR A 86 9.80 1.03 -2.88
C THR A 86 8.40 0.60 -3.29
N LEU A 87 8.08 0.63 -4.58
CA LEU A 87 6.75 0.33 -5.11
C LEU A 87 6.39 -1.14 -4.95
N LYS A 88 7.33 -2.08 -5.12
CA LYS A 88 7.10 -3.50 -4.77
C LYS A 88 6.78 -3.69 -3.30
N THR A 89 7.36 -2.88 -2.41
CA THR A 89 7.01 -2.93 -0.98
C THR A 89 5.61 -2.39 -0.74
N MET A 90 5.26 -1.26 -1.36
CA MET A 90 3.92 -0.68 -1.28
C MET A 90 2.85 -1.59 -1.89
N GLU A 91 3.17 -2.33 -2.96
CA GLU A 91 2.29 -3.30 -3.59
C GLU A 91 1.93 -4.46 -2.66
N ARG A 92 2.89 -4.97 -1.88
CA ARG A 92 2.60 -6.00 -0.85
C ARG A 92 1.60 -5.53 0.20
N TYR A 93 1.54 -4.22 0.45
CA TYR A 93 0.58 -3.61 1.37
C TYR A 93 -0.66 -3.06 0.65
N GLY A 94 -0.83 -3.33 -0.65
CA GLY A 94 -1.98 -2.88 -1.44
C GLY A 94 -2.05 -1.36 -1.65
N LEU A 95 -1.00 -0.61 -1.31
CA LEU A 95 -0.96 0.85 -1.51
C LEU A 95 -0.77 1.21 -2.99
N VAL A 96 -0.13 0.32 -3.74
CA VAL A 96 0.15 0.45 -5.17
C VAL A 96 -0.24 -0.84 -5.86
N HIS A 97 -0.67 -0.77 -7.11
CA HIS A 97 -0.69 -1.92 -8.01
C HIS A 97 -0.03 -1.56 -9.33
N PHE A 98 0.34 -2.56 -10.11
CA PHE A 98 0.90 -2.37 -11.44
C PHE A 98 -0.09 -2.84 -12.50
N GLU A 99 -0.15 -2.08 -13.58
CA GLU A 99 -0.89 -2.41 -14.79
C GLU A 99 0.08 -2.55 -15.97
N GLU A 100 -0.34 -3.21 -17.04
CA GLU A 100 0.38 -3.17 -18.31
C GLU A 100 0.31 -1.75 -18.89
N GLY A 101 1.47 -1.10 -19.00
CA GLY A 101 1.67 0.18 -19.64
C GLY A 101 2.05 0.04 -21.12
N MET A 102 2.43 1.16 -21.74
CA MET A 102 2.90 1.15 -23.13
C MET A 102 4.13 0.25 -23.29
N GLY A 103 4.16 -0.55 -24.35
CA GLY A 103 5.32 -1.38 -24.70
C GLY A 103 5.65 -2.48 -23.68
N ARG A 104 4.66 -2.98 -22.91
CA ARG A 104 4.84 -3.95 -21.80
C ARG A 104 5.63 -3.41 -20.61
N GLU A 105 5.80 -2.10 -20.50
CA GLU A 105 6.36 -1.52 -19.27
C GLU A 105 5.34 -1.58 -18.14
N MET A 106 5.78 -1.76 -16.89
CA MET A 106 4.90 -1.77 -15.73
C MET A 106 4.54 -0.35 -15.31
N ALA A 107 3.24 -0.03 -15.30
CA ALA A 107 2.70 1.27 -14.93
C ALA A 107 2.16 1.24 -13.48
N PRO A 108 2.73 2.02 -12.54
CA PRO A 108 2.23 2.03 -11.17
C PRO A 108 0.94 2.84 -11.05
N ARG A 109 0.06 2.42 -10.15
CA ARG A 109 -1.23 3.07 -9.84
C ARG A 109 -1.47 3.09 -8.35
N VAL A 110 -2.25 4.07 -7.90
CA VAL A 110 -2.67 4.25 -6.51
C VAL A 110 -4.18 4.44 -6.51
N ASN A 111 -4.92 3.54 -5.85
CA ASN A 111 -6.38 3.58 -5.78
C ASN A 111 -6.92 4.30 -4.55
N TYR A 112 -6.04 4.70 -3.64
CA TYR A 112 -6.40 5.27 -2.35
C TYR A 112 -5.91 6.70 -2.22
N SER A 113 -6.76 7.58 -1.68
CA SER A 113 -6.42 8.97 -1.38
C SER A 113 -5.80 9.15 0.01
N GLY A 114 -5.78 8.09 0.82
CA GLY A 114 -5.24 8.14 2.17
C GLY A 114 -5.21 6.77 2.85
N VAL A 115 -4.73 6.76 4.08
CA VAL A 115 -4.65 5.58 4.95
C VAL A 115 -5.25 5.93 6.31
N GLU A 116 -6.08 5.05 6.84
CA GLU A 116 -6.63 5.12 8.20
C GLU A 116 -5.99 3.99 9.02
N LEU A 117 -5.38 4.35 10.15
CA LEU A 117 -4.73 3.40 11.05
C LEU A 117 -5.68 3.04 12.19
N GLU A 118 -5.98 1.76 12.32
CA GLU A 118 -6.64 1.19 13.50
C GLU A 118 -5.59 0.57 14.43
N LEU A 119 -5.54 1.02 15.68
CA LEU A 119 -4.60 0.55 16.70
C LEU A 119 -5.32 0.33 18.02
N SER A 120 -5.11 -0.84 18.63
CA SER A 120 -5.58 -1.18 19.97
C SER A 120 -4.40 -1.37 20.93
N PHE A 121 -4.58 -0.96 22.18
CA PHE A 121 -3.61 -1.14 23.27
C PHE A 121 -3.95 -2.33 24.19
N ALA A 122 -5.09 -2.98 23.95
CA ALA A 122 -5.64 -4.06 24.77
C ALA A 122 -5.05 -5.43 24.42
#